data_AF-A0A9X7GN86-F1
#
_entry.id   AF-A0A9X7GN86-F1
#
_cell.length_a   1.000
_cell.length_b   1.000
_cell.length_c   1.000
_cell.angle_alpha   90.00
_cell.angle_beta   90.00
_cell.angle_gamma   90.00
#
_symmetry.space_group_name_H-M   'P 1'
#
loop_
_entity.id
_entity.type
_entity.pdbx_description
1 polymer ?
#
loop_
_entity_poly.entity_id
_entity_poly.type
_entity_poly.pdbx_seq_one_letter_code
_entity_poly.pdbx_strand_id
1 'polypeptide(L)'
;MSRVSRNSDQNYGNESTFYIFIFVAMAVLIIWYGFCAPAIEIENKQKNRNIEIAERLVENKLNVGKQSYDMELREDRTMDWLNKWTGENVECFVFTNGKHYEVVFESKLVNGLDTYEIVKIKKMVER
;
A
#
# COMPACT_ATOMS: atom_id res chain seq x y z
N MET A 1 24.80 9.16 -68.14
CA MET A 1 24.65 8.39 -66.88
C MET A 1 24.86 9.35 -65.72
N SER A 2 23.79 9.86 -65.10
CA SER A 2 23.89 10.65 -63.86
C SER A 2 23.44 9.76 -62.70
N ARG A 3 24.39 9.43 -61.80
CA ARG A 3 24.09 8.80 -60.52
C ARG A 3 23.42 9.84 -59.63
N VAL A 4 22.10 9.73 -59.46
CA VAL A 4 21.37 10.40 -58.39
C VAL A 4 21.78 9.73 -57.09
N SER A 5 22.63 10.42 -56.33
CA SER A 5 23.02 10.04 -54.97
C SER A 5 21.80 10.18 -54.06
N ARG A 6 21.16 9.05 -53.76
CA ARG A 6 20.06 8.96 -52.81
C ARG A 6 20.66 8.81 -51.40
N ASN A 7 21.05 9.94 -50.81
CA ASN A 7 21.43 10.02 -49.39
C ASN A 7 20.22 10.60 -48.63
N SER A 8 19.33 9.73 -48.15
CA SER A 8 18.20 10.18 -47.33
C SER A 8 17.68 9.12 -46.38
N ASP A 9 18.51 8.34 -45.68
CA ASP A 9 17.97 7.23 -44.87
C ASP A 9 18.73 6.91 -43.56
N GLN A 10 19.31 7.90 -42.87
CA GLN A 10 19.94 7.62 -41.55
C GLN A 10 19.50 8.49 -40.36
N ASN A 11 18.82 9.63 -40.57
CA ASN A 11 18.37 10.47 -39.45
C ASN A 11 16.96 10.15 -38.92
N TYR A 12 16.16 9.37 -39.65
CA TYR A 12 14.76 9.09 -39.28
C TYR A 12 14.57 8.07 -38.13
N GLY A 13 15.57 7.21 -37.87
CA GLY A 13 15.46 6.17 -36.84
C GLY A 13 15.53 6.69 -35.40
N ASN A 14 16.26 7.78 -35.16
CA ASN A 14 16.48 8.29 -33.81
C ASN A 14 15.35 9.26 -33.36
N GLU A 15 14.85 10.09 -34.28
CA GLU A 15 13.74 11.01 -34.00
C GLU A 15 12.42 10.26 -33.78
N SER A 16 12.08 9.32 -34.67
CA SER A 16 10.86 8.51 -34.52
C SER A 16 10.84 7.71 -33.20
N THR A 17 11.98 7.15 -32.83
CA THR A 17 12.15 6.41 -31.56
C THR A 17 11.97 7.33 -30.34
N PHE A 18 12.51 8.56 -30.39
CA PHE A 18 12.30 9.57 -29.34
C PHE A 18 10.82 9.92 -29.16
N TYR A 19 10.08 10.14 -30.26
CA TYR A 19 8.64 10.42 -30.19
C TYR A 19 7.83 9.23 -29.65
N ILE A 20 8.21 7.99 -29.99
CA ILE A 20 7.59 6.78 -29.43
C ILE A 20 7.81 6.72 -27.91
N PHE A 21 9.02 6.99 -27.42
CA PHE A 21 9.30 7.03 -25.97
C PHE A 21 8.46 8.09 -25.24
N ILE A 22 8.32 9.28 -25.82
CA ILE A 22 7.46 10.33 -25.25
C ILE A 22 6.00 9.86 -25.18
N PHE A 23 5.51 9.21 -26.23
CA PHE A 23 4.13 8.73 -26.27
C PHE A 23 3.87 7.63 -25.23
N VAL A 24 4.82 6.71 -25.07
CA VAL A 24 4.77 5.68 -24.02
C VAL A 24 4.82 6.31 -22.63
N ALA A 25 5.71 7.28 -22.40
CA ALA A 25 5.79 7.98 -21.12
C ALA A 25 4.49 8.73 -20.78
N MET A 26 3.88 9.41 -21.76
CA MET A 26 2.58 10.05 -21.57
C MET A 26 1.47 9.03 -21.28
N ALA A 27 1.43 7.90 -21.98
CA ALA A 27 0.45 6.84 -21.71
C ALA A 27 0.58 6.28 -20.29
N VAL A 28 1.82 6.05 -19.82
CA VAL A 28 2.09 5.61 -18.44
C VAL A 28 1.62 6.66 -17.44
N LEU A 29 1.90 7.95 -17.67
CA LEU A 29 1.44 9.03 -16.79
C LEU A 29 -0.09 9.09 -16.72
N ILE A 30 -0.78 8.95 -17.86
CA ILE A 30 -2.26 8.95 -17.90
C ILE A 30 -2.83 7.77 -17.09
N ILE A 31 -2.26 6.57 -17.25
CA ILE A 31 -2.69 5.39 -16.47
C ILE A 31 -2.41 5.60 -14.98
N TRP A 32 -1.24 6.14 -14.65
CA TRP A 32 -0.87 6.43 -13.26
C TRP A 32 -1.82 7.43 -12.59
N TYR A 33 -2.09 8.56 -13.25
CA TYR A 33 -3.01 9.57 -12.74
C TYR A 33 -4.47 9.11 -12.74
N GLY A 34 -4.89 8.36 -13.75
CA GLY A 34 -6.27 7.91 -13.90
C GLY A 34 -6.67 6.77 -12.96
N PHE A 35 -5.75 5.86 -12.67
CA PHE A 35 -6.05 4.63 -11.91
C PHE A 35 -5.23 4.48 -10.63
N CYS A 36 -3.93 4.75 -10.64
CA CYS A 36 -3.08 4.53 -9.47
C CYS A 36 -3.33 5.58 -8.38
N ALA A 37 -3.39 6.86 -8.73
CA ALA A 37 -3.63 7.95 -7.77
C ALA A 37 -4.93 7.78 -6.95
N PRO A 38 -6.12 7.54 -7.57
CA PRO A 38 -7.34 7.34 -6.79
C PRO A 38 -7.31 6.04 -5.97
N ALA A 39 -6.68 4.97 -6.47
CA ALA A 39 -6.53 3.73 -5.72
C ALA A 39 -5.70 3.94 -4.44
N ILE A 40 -4.59 4.68 -4.54
CA ILE A 40 -3.73 5.03 -3.39
C ILE A 40 -4.49 5.89 -2.37
N GLU A 41 -5.32 6.85 -2.82
CA GLU A 41 -6.11 7.68 -1.91
C GLU A 41 -7.14 6.85 -1.13
N ILE A 42 -7.83 5.93 -1.81
CA ILE A 42 -8.80 5.02 -1.19
C ILE A 42 -8.09 4.09 -0.19
N GLU A 43 -6.95 3.51 -0.57
CA GLU A 43 -6.16 2.64 0.31
C GLU A 43 -5.68 3.39 1.56
N ASN A 44 -5.17 4.62 1.40
CA ASN A 44 -4.71 5.44 2.52
C ASN A 44 -5.85 5.82 3.47
N LYS A 45 -7.03 6.15 2.92
CA LYS A 45 -8.22 6.44 3.72
C LYS A 45 -8.66 5.23 4.53
N GLN A 46 -8.62 4.04 3.93
CA GLN A 46 -8.97 2.81 4.63
C GLN A 46 -7.91 2.42 5.68
N LYS A 47 -6.63 2.58 5.36
CA LYS A 47 -5.51 2.39 6.31
C LYS A 47 -5.72 3.22 7.57
N ASN A 48 -6.00 4.51 7.43
CA ASN A 48 -6.18 5.40 8.59
C ASN A 48 -7.39 5.00 9.44
N ARG A 49 -8.49 4.57 8.80
CA ARG A 49 -9.66 4.04 9.52
C ARG A 49 -9.35 2.76 10.28
N ASN A 50 -8.63 1.84 9.66
CA ASN A 50 -8.27 0.58 10.28
C ASN A 50 -7.33 0.78 11.48
N ILE A 51 -6.38 1.72 11.39
CA ILE A 51 -5.55 2.12 12.54
C ILE A 51 -6.43 2.64 13.68
N GLU A 52 -7.35 3.55 13.40
CA GLU A 52 -8.24 4.10 14.43
C GLU A 52 -9.12 3.03 15.09
N ILE A 53 -9.63 2.06 14.30
CA ILE A 53 -10.40 0.93 14.82
C ILE A 53 -9.51 0.02 15.68
N ALA A 54 -8.31 -0.29 15.21
CA ALA A 54 -7.35 -1.12 15.95
C ALA A 54 -6.98 -0.49 17.30
N GLU A 55 -6.66 0.81 17.32
CA GLU A 55 -6.42 1.61 18.52
C GLU A 55 -7.61 1.49 19.50
N ARG A 56 -8.83 1.76 19.04
CA ARG A 56 -10.04 1.66 19.88
C ARG A 56 -10.28 0.24 20.42
N LEU A 57 -10.04 -0.79 19.61
CA LEU A 57 -10.18 -2.18 20.04
C LEU A 57 -9.19 -2.53 21.13
N VAL A 58 -7.95 -2.06 21.02
CA VAL A 58 -6.88 -2.29 22.00
C VAL A 58 -7.11 -1.50 23.28
N GLU A 59 -7.52 -0.23 23.18
CA GLU A 59 -7.94 0.60 24.33
C GLU A 59 -9.03 -0.09 25.14
N ASN A 60 -10.09 -0.53 24.46
CA ASN A 60 -11.20 -1.23 25.11
C ASN A 60 -10.77 -2.57 25.73
N LYS A 61 -9.83 -3.29 25.09
CA LYS A 61 -9.39 -4.61 25.56
C LYS A 61 -8.47 -4.53 26.76
N LEU A 62 -7.54 -3.57 26.77
CA LEU A 62 -6.56 -3.39 27.83
C LEU A 62 -7.01 -2.38 28.90
N ASN A 63 -8.11 -1.66 28.65
CA ASN A 63 -8.65 -0.59 29.51
C ASN A 63 -7.59 0.49 29.84
N VAL A 64 -6.79 0.87 28.83
CA VAL A 64 -5.76 1.91 28.92
C VAL A 64 -6.08 3.04 27.96
N GLY A 65 -5.66 4.26 28.31
CA GLY A 65 -5.89 5.44 27.47
C GLY A 65 -4.89 5.54 26.31
N LYS A 66 -5.26 6.31 25.27
CA LYS A 66 -4.45 6.53 24.06
C LYS A 66 -2.99 6.91 24.27
N GLN A 67 -2.65 7.55 25.39
CA GLN A 67 -1.28 8.00 25.70
C GLN A 67 -0.41 6.94 26.40
N SER A 68 -0.97 5.76 26.70
CA SER A 68 -0.31 4.74 27.53
C SER A 68 0.04 3.47 26.79
N TYR A 69 -0.14 3.46 25.46
CA TYR A 69 0.35 2.39 24.62
C TYR A 69 0.95 2.91 23.32
N ASP A 70 1.87 2.14 22.77
CA ASP A 70 2.40 2.31 21.41
C ASP A 70 2.01 1.10 20.57
N MET A 71 1.73 1.30 19.28
CA MET A 71 1.29 0.25 18.38
C MET A 71 2.14 0.25 17.12
N GLU A 72 2.85 -0.86 16.89
CA GLU A 72 3.71 -1.05 15.73
C GLU A 72 3.20 -2.22 14.89
N LEU A 73 3.03 -2.01 13.57
CA LEU A 73 2.77 -3.09 12.64
C LEU A 73 3.96 -4.07 12.66
N ARG A 74 3.67 -5.37 12.62
CA ARG A 74 4.73 -6.38 12.55
C ARG A 74 5.30 -6.44 11.13
N GLU A 75 6.40 -5.76 10.90
CA GLU A 75 7.15 -5.82 9.64
C GLU A 75 8.22 -6.93 9.69
N ASP A 76 7.80 -8.21 9.74
CA ASP A 76 8.77 -9.33 9.63
C ASP A 76 9.24 -9.47 8.16
N ARG A 77 10.54 -9.20 7.94
CA ARG A 77 11.19 -8.89 6.66
C ARG A 77 11.14 -9.98 5.57
N THR A 78 10.64 -11.18 5.85
CA THR A 78 10.91 -12.34 4.98
C THR A 78 9.71 -12.92 4.23
N MET A 79 8.46 -12.60 4.58
CA MET A 79 7.28 -13.16 3.87
C MET A 79 6.06 -12.23 3.76
N ASP A 80 6.03 -11.11 4.48
CA ASP A 80 4.75 -10.43 4.78
C ASP A 80 4.62 -9.02 4.21
N TRP A 81 4.96 -8.85 2.92
CA TRP A 81 4.51 -7.71 2.10
C TRP A 81 2.97 -7.56 2.08
N LEU A 82 2.24 -8.57 2.60
CA LEU A 82 0.79 -8.64 2.77
C LEU A 82 0.30 -8.16 4.16
N ASN A 83 1.16 -8.09 5.19
CA ASN A 83 0.79 -7.55 6.51
C ASN A 83 0.73 -6.03 6.45
N LYS A 84 -0.41 -5.55 5.96
CA LYS A 84 -0.76 -4.14 5.85
C LYS A 84 -2.03 -3.91 6.65
N TRP A 85 -2.23 -2.69 7.13
CA TRP A 85 -3.48 -2.29 7.78
C TRP A 85 -4.72 -2.59 6.94
N THR A 86 -4.61 -2.63 5.61
CA THR A 86 -5.68 -2.95 4.65
C THR A 86 -5.72 -4.42 4.22
N GLY A 87 -4.92 -5.30 4.83
CA GLY A 87 -4.80 -6.72 4.49
C GLY A 87 -5.74 -7.63 5.28
N GLU A 88 -5.85 -8.87 4.82
CA GLU A 88 -6.71 -9.91 5.39
C GLU A 88 -6.32 -10.28 6.84
N ASN A 89 -5.01 -10.39 7.09
CA ASN A 89 -4.45 -10.67 8.41
C ASN A 89 -3.59 -9.48 8.80
N VAL A 90 -3.97 -8.81 9.89
CA VAL A 90 -3.19 -7.69 10.45
C VAL A 90 -2.61 -8.12 11.77
N GLU A 91 -1.28 -8.17 11.83
CA GLU A 91 -0.53 -8.46 13.05
C GLU A 91 0.22 -7.21 13.52
N CYS A 92 0.01 -6.80 14.76
CA CYS A 92 0.73 -5.69 15.37
C CYS A 92 1.25 -6.04 16.77
N PHE A 93 2.26 -5.30 17.20
CA PHE A 93 2.72 -5.27 18.57
C PHE A 93 2.11 -4.07 19.28
N VAL A 94 1.64 -4.31 20.50
CA VAL A 94 1.18 -3.25 21.40
C VAL A 94 2.06 -3.25 22.64
N PHE A 95 2.64 -2.10 22.93
CA PHE A 95 3.51 -1.88 24.08
C PHE A 95 2.74 -1.03 25.09
N THR A 96 2.50 -1.52 26.29
CA THR A 96 1.87 -0.72 27.35
C THR A 96 2.39 -1.11 28.72
N ASN A 97 2.60 -0.14 29.62
CA ASN A 97 2.98 -0.38 31.01
C ASN A 97 4.15 -1.38 31.19
N GLY A 98 5.14 -1.34 30.28
CA GLY A 98 6.31 -2.23 30.29
C GLY A 98 6.04 -3.66 29.79
N LYS A 99 4.83 -3.95 29.31
CA LYS A 99 4.43 -5.25 28.75
C LYS A 99 4.32 -5.18 27.24
N HIS A 100 4.62 -6.31 26.60
CA HIS A 100 4.57 -6.49 25.16
C HIS A 100 3.40 -7.41 24.81
N TYR A 101 2.56 -6.99 23.87
CA TYR A 101 1.44 -7.79 23.40
C TYR A 101 1.55 -8.02 21.90
N GLU A 102 1.42 -9.27 21.48
CA GLU A 102 1.23 -9.65 20.09
C GLU A 102 -0.27 -9.71 19.81
N VAL A 103 -0.76 -8.85 18.91
CA VAL A 103 -2.17 -8.72 18.58
C VAL A 103 -2.40 -9.11 17.13
N VAL A 104 -3.36 -10.00 16.91
CA VAL A 104 -3.83 -10.41 15.59
C VAL A 104 -5.27 -9.94 15.45
N PHE A 105 -5.54 -9.16 14.41
CA PHE A 105 -6.89 -8.72 14.07
C PHE A 105 -7.54 -9.63 13.03
N GLU A 106 -8.87 -9.72 13.11
CA GLU A 106 -9.70 -10.31 12.06
C GLU A 106 -10.21 -9.18 11.19
N SER A 107 -9.89 -9.24 9.90
CA SER A 107 -10.35 -8.28 8.91
C SER A 107 -11.41 -8.88 7.98
N LYS A 108 -12.26 -8.04 7.42
CA LYS A 108 -13.28 -8.42 6.43
C LYS A 108 -13.05 -7.64 5.15
N LEU A 109 -13.22 -8.30 4.00
CA LEU A 109 -13.12 -7.64 2.69
C LEU A 109 -14.20 -6.54 2.57
N VAL A 110 -13.77 -5.33 2.22
CA VAL A 110 -14.61 -4.15 2.02
C VAL A 110 -14.29 -3.54 0.66
N ASN A 111 -15.30 -3.57 -0.22
CA ASN A 111 -15.25 -3.12 -1.62
C ASN A 111 -14.24 -3.89 -2.49
N GLY A 112 -14.59 -4.05 -3.78
CA GLY A 112 -13.95 -4.97 -4.74
C GLY A 112 -12.54 -4.59 -5.22
N LEU A 113 -11.72 -3.99 -4.37
CA LEU A 113 -10.33 -3.59 -4.61
C LEU A 113 -9.37 -4.29 -3.62
N ASP A 114 -9.66 -5.55 -3.24
CA ASP A 114 -8.86 -6.35 -2.29
C ASP A 114 -8.47 -5.60 -1.00
N THR A 115 -9.35 -4.70 -0.54
CA THR A 115 -9.13 -3.88 0.64
C THR A 115 -9.93 -4.47 1.80
N TYR A 116 -9.31 -4.63 2.97
CA TYR A 116 -9.94 -5.22 4.14
C TYR A 116 -10.11 -4.18 5.25
N GLU A 117 -11.17 -4.32 6.06
CA GLU A 117 -11.45 -3.53 7.24
C GLU A 117 -11.31 -4.37 8.50
N ILE A 118 -10.63 -3.83 9.52
CA ILE A 118 -10.47 -4.51 10.81
C ILE A 118 -11.82 -4.54 11.52
N VAL A 119 -12.24 -5.72 11.99
CA VAL A 119 -13.53 -5.91 12.67
C VAL A 119 -13.34 -6.12 14.17
N LYS A 120 -12.39 -6.97 14.56
CA LYS A 120 -12.17 -7.33 15.97
C LYS A 120 -10.77 -7.89 16.20
N ILE A 121 -10.37 -7.95 17.47
CA ILE A 121 -9.16 -8.67 17.89
C ILE A 121 -9.47 -10.17 17.86
N LYS A 122 -8.75 -10.90 17.01
CA LYS A 122 -8.81 -12.37 16.93
C LYS A 122 -8.05 -13.01 18.09
N LYS A 123 -6.86 -12.47 18.38
CA LYS A 123 -5.95 -13.01 19.40
C LYS A 123 -5.09 -11.89 19.98
N MET A 124 -4.83 -11.94 21.27
CA MET A 124 -3.90 -11.05 21.97
C MET A 124 -3.13 -11.86 23.01
N VAL A 125 -1.80 -11.82 22.96
CA VAL A 125 -0.92 -12.60 23.85
C VAL A 125 0.15 -11.69 24.43
N GLU A 126 0.34 -11.74 25.74
CA GLU A 126 1.45 -11.07 26.43
C GLU A 126 2.73 -11.89 26.22
N ARG A 127 3.83 -11.20 25.85
CA ARG A 127 5.17 -11.77 25.63
C ARG A 127 6.16 -11.31 26.68
#